data_AF-A0A5R8VJS4-F1
#
_entry.id   AF-A0A5R8VJS4-F1
#
_cell.length_a   1.000
_cell.length_b   1.000
_cell.length_c   1.000
_cell.angle_alpha   90.00
_cell.angle_beta   90.00
_cell.angle_gamma   90.00
#
_symmetry.space_group_name_H-M   'P 1'
#
loop_
_entity.id
_entity.type
_entity.pdbx_description
1 polymer ?
#
loop_
_entity_poly.entity_id
_entity_poly.type
_entity_poly.pdbx_seq_one_letter_code
_entity_poly.pdbx_strand_id
1 'polypeptide(L)'
;MTLGDAAATASDPRAQAFGYAQRRTWVFFAWWFGAVIAIPGAVDAALSGLLGQDIERGIFAMALGVGLSSVGWLVTLGARFSRKLPKPATDIPRVDQALRTNPPAIKISAIISVLIVAALILFVPEGKLPELLPIIGFVAAALTSITGGMAYSASVLKNSGELYARWLEHR
;
A
#
# COMPACT_ATOMS: atom_id res chain seq x y z
N MET A 1 0.34 29.83 -15.25
CA MET A 1 1.65 29.19 -15.02
C MET A 1 2.53 29.57 -16.20
N THR A 2 3.48 30.47 -15.98
CA THR A 2 4.39 30.98 -17.02
C THR A 2 5.58 30.02 -17.18
N LEU A 3 6.32 30.14 -18.29
CA LEU A 3 7.56 29.38 -18.50
C LEU A 3 8.61 29.61 -17.39
N GLY A 4 8.60 30.78 -16.75
CA GLY A 4 9.45 31.10 -15.60
C GLY A 4 9.08 30.30 -14.33
N ASP A 5 7.78 30.08 -14.10
CA ASP A 5 7.30 29.33 -12.93
C ASP A 5 7.68 27.84 -12.99
N ALA A 6 7.69 27.26 -14.20
CA ALA A 6 8.08 25.88 -14.45
C ALA A 6 9.60 25.66 -14.30
N ALA A 7 10.41 26.64 -14.69
CA ALA A 7 11.86 26.60 -14.49
C ALA A 7 12.23 26.77 -13.00
N ALA A 8 11.53 27.64 -12.27
CA ALA A 8 11.72 27.84 -10.83
C ALA A 8 11.32 26.60 -10.00
N THR A 9 10.21 25.91 -10.36
CA THR A 9 9.83 24.64 -9.73
C THR A 9 10.77 23.49 -10.08
N ALA A 10 11.42 23.50 -11.25
CA ALA A 10 12.47 22.54 -11.59
C ALA A 10 13.75 22.72 -10.74
N SER A 11 14.01 23.94 -10.24
CA SER A 11 15.16 24.25 -9.38
C SER A 11 14.92 24.04 -7.88
N ASP A 12 13.68 23.79 -7.43
CA ASP A 12 13.41 23.52 -6.00
C ASP A 12 13.80 22.08 -5.62
N PRO A 13 14.79 21.88 -4.73
CA PRO A 13 15.18 20.55 -4.26
C PRO A 13 14.03 19.76 -3.63
N ARG A 14 13.05 20.43 -3.03
CA ARG A 14 11.86 19.78 -2.43
C ARG A 14 10.94 19.21 -3.50
N ALA A 15 10.74 19.92 -4.61
CA ALA A 15 9.94 19.44 -5.74
C ALA A 15 10.51 18.15 -6.32
N GLN A 16 11.83 18.05 -6.43
CA GLN A 16 12.52 16.85 -6.91
C GLN A 16 12.42 15.69 -5.92
N ALA A 17 12.61 15.95 -4.62
CA ALA A 17 12.47 14.95 -3.58
C ALA A 17 11.04 14.37 -3.53
N PHE A 18 10.02 15.21 -3.66
CA PHE A 18 8.64 14.75 -3.75
C PHE A 18 8.35 13.98 -5.03
N GLY A 19 8.88 14.41 -6.18
CA GLY A 19 8.78 13.66 -7.43
C GLY A 19 9.39 12.26 -7.32
N TYR A 20 10.51 12.13 -6.60
CA TYR A 20 11.14 10.85 -6.31
C TYR A 20 10.26 9.96 -5.41
N ALA A 21 9.76 10.52 -4.31
CA ALA A 21 8.85 9.82 -3.40
C ALA A 21 7.58 9.35 -4.13
N GLN A 22 6.98 10.20 -4.98
CA GLN A 22 5.81 9.85 -5.79
C GLN A 22 6.10 8.70 -6.76
N ARG A 23 7.28 8.69 -7.41
CA ARG A 23 7.71 7.55 -8.23
C ARG A 23 7.80 6.28 -7.40
N ARG A 24 8.43 6.33 -6.22
CA ARG A 24 8.54 5.15 -5.33
C ARG A 24 7.17 4.64 -4.86
N THR A 25 6.28 5.55 -4.49
CA THR A 25 4.91 5.22 -4.09
C THR A 25 4.13 4.59 -5.23
N TRP A 26 4.27 5.10 -6.47
CA TRP A 26 3.68 4.46 -7.66
C TRP A 26 4.24 3.06 -7.91
N VAL A 27 5.58 2.90 -7.87
CA VAL A 27 6.24 1.60 -8.02
C VAL A 27 5.74 0.62 -6.96
N PHE A 28 5.54 1.08 -5.72
CA PHE A 28 5.00 0.28 -4.64
C PHE A 28 3.56 -0.15 -4.92
N PHE A 29 2.65 0.80 -5.18
CA PHE A 29 1.24 0.50 -5.36
C PHE A 29 0.96 -0.45 -6.53
N ALA A 30 1.72 -0.34 -7.61
CA ALA A 30 1.52 -1.18 -8.78
C ALA A 30 1.53 -2.68 -8.44
N TRP A 31 2.47 -3.15 -7.61
CA TRP A 31 2.48 -4.56 -7.16
C TRP A 31 1.67 -4.77 -5.88
N TRP A 32 1.62 -3.78 -4.98
CA TRP A 32 0.94 -3.91 -3.68
C TRP A 32 -0.56 -4.20 -3.83
N PHE A 33 -1.23 -3.66 -4.86
CA PHE A 33 -2.65 -3.97 -5.09
C PHE A 33 -2.92 -5.47 -5.26
N GLY A 34 -2.05 -6.19 -5.97
CA GLY A 34 -2.16 -7.64 -6.05
C GLY A 34 -1.84 -8.33 -4.72
N ALA A 35 -0.85 -7.82 -3.98
CA ALA A 35 -0.50 -8.33 -2.65
C ALA A 35 -1.65 -8.21 -1.63
N VAL A 36 -2.45 -7.14 -1.71
CA VAL A 36 -3.65 -6.94 -0.87
C VAL A 36 -4.72 -8.01 -1.10
N ILE A 37 -4.72 -8.69 -2.25
CA ILE A 37 -5.59 -9.84 -2.53
C ILE A 37 -4.88 -11.14 -2.14
N ALA A 38 -3.57 -11.22 -2.43
CA ALA A 38 -2.79 -12.43 -2.19
C ALA A 38 -2.67 -12.78 -0.70
N ILE A 39 -2.40 -11.78 0.15
CA ILE A 39 -2.21 -11.97 1.59
C ILE A 39 -3.47 -12.51 2.27
N PRO A 40 -4.68 -11.92 2.08
CA PRO A 40 -5.92 -12.49 2.60
C PRO A 40 -6.20 -13.89 2.08
N GLY A 41 -5.98 -14.15 0.79
CA GLY A 41 -6.15 -15.49 0.21
C GLY A 41 -5.24 -16.52 0.87
N ALA A 42 -3.98 -16.18 1.13
CA ALA A 42 -3.04 -17.04 1.83
C ALA A 42 -3.49 -17.32 3.28
N VAL A 43 -3.99 -16.31 3.98
CA VAL A 43 -4.53 -16.46 5.35
C VAL A 43 -5.77 -17.36 5.35
N ASP A 44 -6.69 -17.16 4.41
CA ASP A 44 -7.90 -17.99 4.26
C ASP A 44 -7.56 -19.44 3.97
N ALA A 45 -6.65 -19.70 3.02
CA ALA A 45 -6.20 -21.05 2.69
C ALA A 45 -5.53 -21.74 3.89
N ALA A 46 -4.67 -21.02 4.62
CA ALA A 46 -3.99 -21.55 5.79
C ALA A 46 -4.96 -21.90 6.92
N LEU A 47 -5.88 -20.99 7.26
CA LEU A 47 -6.89 -21.22 8.30
C LEU A 47 -7.87 -22.33 7.90
N SER A 48 -8.34 -22.33 6.65
CA SER A 48 -9.23 -23.38 6.15
C SER A 48 -8.55 -24.75 6.19
N GLY A 49 -7.27 -24.82 5.79
CA GLY A 49 -6.49 -26.06 5.84
C GLY A 49 -6.28 -26.58 7.26
N LEU A 50 -6.00 -25.69 8.22
CA LEU A 50 -5.87 -26.06 9.65
C LEU A 50 -7.18 -26.58 10.25
N LEU A 51 -8.32 -26.14 9.72
CA LEU A 51 -9.66 -26.51 10.20
C LEU A 51 -10.29 -27.65 9.39
N GLY A 52 -9.56 -28.23 8.43
CA GLY A 52 -10.08 -29.29 7.55
C GLY A 52 -11.20 -28.83 6.61
N GLN A 53 -11.28 -27.53 6.33
CA GLN A 53 -12.26 -26.93 5.43
C GLN A 53 -11.73 -26.84 3.99
N ASP A 54 -12.60 -26.45 3.07
CA ASP A 54 -12.23 -26.19 1.68
C ASP A 54 -11.23 -25.02 1.57
N ILE A 55 -10.08 -25.28 0.95
CA ILE A 55 -8.99 -24.32 0.76
C ILE A 55 -9.03 -23.66 -0.63
N GLU A 56 -9.86 -24.15 -1.56
CA GLU A 56 -9.85 -23.73 -2.97
C GLU A 56 -10.08 -22.23 -3.11
N ARG A 57 -11.01 -21.67 -2.32
CA ARG A 57 -11.28 -20.23 -2.29
C ARG A 57 -10.03 -19.41 -1.95
N GLY A 58 -9.33 -19.78 -0.88
CA GLY A 58 -8.14 -19.07 -0.43
C GLY A 58 -7.00 -19.18 -1.42
N ILE A 59 -6.78 -20.38 -1.98
CA ILE A 59 -5.76 -20.61 -3.02
C ILE A 59 -6.06 -19.80 -4.28
N PHE A 60 -7.31 -19.77 -4.72
CA PHE A 60 -7.72 -18.98 -5.89
C PHE A 60 -7.42 -17.49 -5.70
N ALA A 61 -7.85 -16.92 -4.56
CA ALA A 61 -7.58 -15.52 -4.24
C ALA A 61 -6.06 -15.24 -4.13
N MET A 62 -5.31 -16.15 -3.50
CA MET A 62 -3.86 -16.07 -3.40
C MET A 62 -3.21 -16.03 -4.80
N ALA A 63 -3.55 -16.99 -5.66
CA ALA A 63 -2.98 -17.12 -7.00
C ALA A 63 -3.32 -15.90 -7.87
N LEU A 64 -4.57 -15.42 -7.82
CA LEU A 64 -5.00 -14.21 -8.52
C LEU A 64 -4.20 -12.99 -8.06
N GLY A 65 -4.08 -12.79 -6.75
CA GLY A 65 -3.31 -11.69 -6.17
C GLY A 65 -1.83 -11.73 -6.55
N VAL A 66 -1.21 -12.91 -6.52
CA VAL A 66 0.18 -13.11 -6.97
C VAL A 66 0.33 -12.77 -8.45
N GLY A 67 -0.60 -13.22 -9.30
CA GLY A 67 -0.61 -12.89 -10.73
C GLY A 67 -0.68 -11.38 -10.97
N LEU A 68 -1.64 -10.70 -10.34
CA LEU A 68 -1.81 -9.25 -10.44
C LEU A 68 -0.59 -8.48 -9.89
N SER A 69 -0.04 -8.92 -8.75
CA SER A 69 1.15 -8.33 -8.14
C SER A 69 2.36 -8.45 -9.05
N SER A 70 2.54 -9.62 -9.70
CA SER A 70 3.61 -9.87 -10.66
C SER A 70 3.47 -8.98 -11.90
N VAL A 71 2.26 -8.84 -12.45
CA VAL A 71 2.00 -7.92 -13.58
C VAL A 71 2.31 -6.49 -13.18
N GLY A 72 1.83 -6.03 -12.03
CA GLY A 72 2.12 -4.70 -11.50
C GLY A 72 3.61 -4.46 -11.31
N TRP A 73 4.34 -5.45 -10.80
CA TRP A 73 5.79 -5.37 -10.68
C TRP A 73 6.45 -5.22 -12.05
N LEU A 74 6.07 -6.04 -13.04
CA LEU A 74 6.60 -6.02 -14.41
C LEU A 74 6.38 -4.67 -15.10
N VAL A 75 5.18 -4.10 -14.99
CA VAL A 75 4.84 -2.79 -15.58
C VAL A 75 5.71 -1.67 -15.00
N THR A 76 6.21 -1.83 -13.78
CA THR A 76 7.06 -0.83 -13.12
C THR A 76 8.56 -1.03 -13.30
N LEU A 77 9.01 -2.06 -14.02
CA LEU A 77 10.44 -2.35 -14.26
C LEU A 77 11.23 -1.11 -14.68
N GLY A 78 10.72 -0.39 -15.67
CA GLY A 78 11.38 0.82 -16.19
C GLY A 78 11.55 1.89 -15.12
N ALA A 79 10.54 2.18 -14.32
CA ALA A 79 10.65 3.20 -13.27
C ALA A 79 11.49 2.75 -12.08
N ARG A 80 11.44 1.45 -11.74
CA ARG A 80 12.16 0.84 -10.62
C ARG A 80 13.67 0.89 -10.82
N PHE A 81 14.14 0.66 -12.05
CA PHE A 81 15.56 0.64 -12.38
C PHE A 81 16.05 1.89 -13.13
N SER A 82 15.19 2.89 -13.32
CA SER A 82 15.58 4.13 -13.97
C SER A 82 16.52 4.97 -13.11
N ARG A 83 17.66 5.36 -13.70
CA ARG A 83 18.55 6.40 -13.16
C ARG A 83 18.17 7.83 -13.59
N LYS A 84 17.12 7.98 -14.40
CA LYS A 84 16.65 9.30 -14.86
C LYS A 84 16.09 10.09 -13.68
N LEU A 85 16.36 11.40 -13.67
CA LEU A 85 15.83 12.30 -12.66
C LEU A 85 14.31 12.15 -12.52
N PRO A 86 13.77 12.23 -11.30
CA PRO A 86 12.33 12.28 -11.07
C PRO A 86 11.74 13.53 -11.72
N LYS A 87 10.51 13.42 -12.25
CA LYS A 87 9.76 14.59 -12.68
C LYS A 87 9.43 15.39 -11.41
N PRO A 88 9.75 16.70 -11.35
CA PRO A 88 9.46 17.51 -10.17
C PRO A 88 7.96 17.54 -9.90
N ALA A 89 7.58 17.53 -8.63
CA ALA A 89 6.20 17.70 -8.22
C ALA A 89 5.72 19.12 -8.59
N THR A 90 4.56 19.21 -9.25
CA THR A 90 4.01 20.48 -9.73
C THR A 90 3.14 21.21 -8.69
N ASP A 91 2.73 20.52 -7.63
CA ASP A 91 1.80 21.02 -6.61
C ASP A 91 2.26 20.63 -5.20
N ILE A 92 3.36 21.24 -4.76
CA ILE A 92 3.94 21.04 -3.42
C ILE A 92 2.94 21.39 -2.30
N PRO A 93 2.17 22.50 -2.38
CA PRO A 93 1.21 22.84 -1.32
C PRO A 93 0.16 21.76 -1.07
N ARG A 94 -0.36 21.13 -2.14
CA ARG A 94 -1.32 20.02 -2.00
C ARG A 94 -0.69 18.78 -1.36
N VAL A 95 0.57 18.49 -1.71
CA VAL A 95 1.30 17.36 -1.11
C VAL A 95 1.56 17.61 0.38
N ASP A 96 1.96 18.82 0.76
CA ASP A 96 2.15 19.21 2.16
C ASP A 96 0.85 19.15 2.95
N GLN A 97 -0.27 19.57 2.36
CA GLN A 97 -1.58 19.44 2.96
C GLN A 97 -1.96 17.96 3.17
N ALA A 98 -1.76 17.12 2.15
CA ALA A 98 -2.01 15.69 2.24
C ALA A 98 -1.14 15.02 3.32
N LEU A 99 0.12 15.42 3.46
CA LEU A 99 1.00 14.93 4.51
C LEU A 99 0.52 15.29 5.92
N ARG A 100 -0.18 16.42 6.09
CA ARG A 100 -0.77 16.82 7.37
C ARG A 100 -2.09 16.10 7.66
N THR A 101 -2.91 15.84 6.65
CA THR A 101 -4.24 15.22 6.82
C THR A 101 -4.25 13.69 6.78
N ASN A 102 -3.28 13.06 6.09
CA ASN A 102 -3.22 11.61 5.96
C ASN A 102 -2.96 10.86 7.27
N PRO A 103 -2.09 11.30 8.21
CA PRO A 103 -1.83 10.54 9.43
C PRO A 103 -3.08 10.32 10.30
N PRO A 104 -3.96 11.33 10.54
CA PRO A 104 -5.26 11.11 11.15
C PRO A 104 -6.14 10.10 10.39
N ALA A 105 -6.23 10.22 9.06
CA ALA A 105 -7.06 9.32 8.25
C ALA A 105 -6.58 7.87 8.33
N ILE A 106 -5.27 7.62 8.29
CA ILE A 106 -4.68 6.29 8.47
C ILE A 106 -5.03 5.73 9.85
N LYS A 107 -4.88 6.52 10.92
CA LYS A 107 -5.25 6.10 12.28
C LYS A 107 -6.72 5.74 12.38
N ILE A 108 -7.61 6.58 11.85
CA ILE A 108 -9.06 6.33 11.84
C ILE A 108 -9.37 5.04 11.08
N SER A 109 -8.77 4.84 9.90
CA SER A 109 -8.97 3.61 9.11
C SER A 109 -8.52 2.35 9.86
N ALA A 110 -7.40 2.43 10.60
CA ALA A 110 -6.90 1.32 11.42
C ALA A 110 -7.86 1.01 12.58
N ILE A 111 -8.36 2.04 13.27
CA ILE A 111 -9.34 1.88 14.36
C ILE A 111 -10.62 1.24 13.83
N ILE A 112 -11.18 1.76 12.74
CA ILE A 112 -12.38 1.20 12.10
C ILE A 112 -12.15 -0.26 11.71
N SER A 113 -10.98 -0.58 11.16
CA SER A 113 -10.64 -1.95 10.78
C SER A 113 -10.63 -2.90 11.98
N VAL A 114 -10.02 -2.50 13.08
CA VAL A 114 -10.01 -3.27 14.33
C VAL A 114 -11.43 -3.45 14.88
N LEU A 115 -12.25 -2.39 14.85
CA LEU A 115 -13.64 -2.46 15.29
C LEU A 115 -14.48 -3.42 14.45
N ILE A 116 -14.28 -3.44 13.12
CA ILE A 116 -14.96 -4.39 12.23
C ILE A 116 -14.57 -5.83 12.60
N VAL A 117 -13.28 -6.12 12.77
CA VAL A 117 -12.81 -7.46 13.14
C VAL A 117 -13.32 -7.86 14.53
N ALA A 118 -13.27 -6.96 15.50
CA ALA A 118 -13.79 -7.20 16.84
C ALA A 118 -15.30 -7.47 16.82
N ALA A 119 -16.07 -6.69 16.07
CA ALA A 119 -17.50 -6.90 15.90
C ALA A 119 -17.78 -8.27 15.27
N LEU A 120 -17.04 -8.64 14.22
CA LEU A 120 -17.18 -9.96 13.60
C LEU A 120 -16.99 -11.09 14.62
N ILE A 121 -15.97 -10.99 15.48
CA ILE A 121 -15.70 -11.99 16.53
C ILE A 121 -16.81 -11.99 17.59
N LEU A 122 -17.22 -10.83 18.09
CA LEU A 122 -18.19 -10.70 19.17
C LEU A 122 -19.61 -11.11 18.77
N PHE A 123 -19.97 -10.96 17.50
CA PHE A 123 -21.28 -11.33 16.97
C PHE A 123 -21.31 -12.71 16.30
N VAL A 124 -20.21 -13.50 16.38
CA VAL A 124 -20.23 -14.90 15.95
C VAL A 124 -21.14 -15.71 16.90
N PRO A 125 -22.14 -16.44 16.37
CA PRO A 125 -22.93 -17.36 17.18
C PRO A 125 -22.04 -18.44 17.84
N GLU A 126 -22.32 -18.77 19.09
CA GLU A 126 -21.60 -19.83 19.79
C GLU A 126 -21.59 -21.14 18.98
N GLY A 127 -20.42 -21.78 18.89
CA GLY A 127 -20.22 -23.00 18.10
C GLY A 127 -19.93 -22.78 16.61
N LYS A 128 -20.11 -21.56 16.05
CA LYS A 128 -19.78 -21.26 14.64
C LYS A 128 -18.39 -20.66 14.41
N LEU A 129 -17.65 -20.37 15.47
CA LEU A 129 -16.33 -19.75 15.37
C LEU A 129 -15.36 -20.52 14.47
N PRO A 130 -15.24 -21.87 14.55
CA PRO A 130 -14.34 -22.61 13.66
C PRO A 130 -14.73 -22.48 12.18
N GLU A 131 -16.03 -22.45 11.87
CA GLU A 131 -16.53 -22.30 10.49
C GLU A 131 -16.23 -20.91 9.91
N LEU A 132 -16.33 -19.87 10.76
CA LEU A 132 -16.15 -18.47 10.32
C LEU A 132 -14.72 -17.95 10.45
N LEU A 133 -13.84 -18.67 11.16
CA LEU A 133 -12.47 -18.22 11.44
C LEU A 133 -11.68 -17.89 10.15
N PRO A 134 -11.74 -18.69 9.06
CA PRO A 134 -11.03 -18.35 7.83
C PRO A 134 -11.54 -17.04 7.20
N ILE A 135 -12.86 -16.81 7.23
CA ILE A 135 -13.48 -15.58 6.71
C ILE A 135 -13.05 -14.37 7.55
N ILE A 136 -13.05 -14.49 8.88
CA ILE A 136 -12.61 -13.42 9.78
C ILE A 136 -11.13 -13.12 9.55
N GLY A 137 -10.30 -14.17 9.42
CA GLY A 137 -8.87 -14.04 9.12
C GLY A 137 -8.63 -13.34 7.77
N PHE A 138 -9.37 -13.72 6.73
CA PHE A 138 -9.34 -13.06 5.43
C PHE A 138 -9.63 -11.56 5.55
N VAL A 139 -10.72 -11.18 6.22
CA VAL A 139 -11.12 -9.77 6.39
C VAL A 139 -10.06 -9.00 7.19
N ALA A 140 -9.59 -9.56 8.30
CA ALA A 140 -8.55 -8.93 9.13
C ALA A 140 -7.24 -8.72 8.35
N ALA A 141 -6.83 -9.70 7.57
CA ALA A 141 -5.65 -9.62 6.72
C ALA A 141 -5.82 -8.58 5.61
N ALA A 142 -7.02 -8.48 5.01
CA ALA A 142 -7.30 -7.52 3.95
C ALA A 142 -7.19 -6.09 4.47
N LEU A 143 -7.87 -5.81 5.57
CA LEU A 143 -7.85 -4.50 6.22
C LEU A 143 -6.44 -4.11 6.65
N THR A 144 -5.70 -5.05 7.27
CA THR A 144 -4.31 -4.82 7.70
C THR A 144 -3.39 -4.54 6.52
N SER A 145 -3.55 -5.26 5.40
CA SER A 145 -2.76 -5.05 4.18
C SER A 145 -3.04 -3.68 3.55
N ILE A 146 -4.30 -3.23 3.54
CA ILE A 146 -4.67 -1.90 3.05
C ILE A 146 -4.05 -0.82 3.94
N THR A 147 -4.24 -0.92 5.26
CA THR A 147 -3.66 0.04 6.22
C THR A 147 -2.14 0.06 6.14
N GLY A 148 -1.49 -1.09 6.01
CA GLY A 148 -0.03 -1.21 5.84
C GLY A 148 0.46 -0.48 4.58
N GLY A 149 -0.23 -0.63 3.45
CA GLY A 149 0.10 0.08 2.22
C GLY A 149 -0.04 1.61 2.34
N MET A 150 -1.07 2.07 3.02
CA MET A 150 -1.26 3.50 3.31
C MET A 150 -0.18 4.04 4.25
N ALA A 151 0.14 3.31 5.32
CA ALA A 151 1.19 3.67 6.27
C ALA A 151 2.58 3.73 5.60
N TYR A 152 2.90 2.75 4.75
CA TYR A 152 4.12 2.77 3.95
C TYR A 152 4.20 4.00 3.05
N SER A 153 3.12 4.31 2.33
CA SER A 153 3.07 5.45 1.42
C SER A 153 3.24 6.78 2.14
N ALA A 154 2.60 6.93 3.31
CA ALA A 154 2.80 8.10 4.16
C ALA A 154 4.24 8.22 4.67
N SER A 155 4.87 7.10 5.04
CA SER A 155 6.28 7.07 5.45
C SER A 155 7.22 7.49 4.31
N VAL A 156 7.00 6.99 3.09
CA VAL A 156 7.80 7.37 1.91
C VAL A 156 7.68 8.86 1.60
N LEU A 157 6.48 9.42 1.66
CA LEU A 157 6.27 10.86 1.40
C LEU A 157 6.85 11.74 2.52
N LYS A 158 6.73 11.32 3.79
CA LYS A 158 7.29 12.04 4.94
C LYS A 158 8.82 12.08 4.90
N ASN A 159 9.45 11.00 4.46
CA ASN A 159 10.91 10.87 4.40
C ASN A 159 11.47 11.20 3.01
N SER A 160 10.72 11.91 2.16
CA SER A 160 11.05 12.15 0.75
C SER A 160 12.44 12.79 0.55
N GLY A 161 12.80 13.77 1.37
CA GLY A 161 14.10 14.46 1.31
C GLY A 161 15.29 13.52 1.55
N GLU A 162 15.23 12.74 2.63
CA GLU A 162 16.30 11.79 2.97
C GLU A 162 16.41 10.66 1.93
N LEU A 163 15.27 10.13 1.48
CA LEU A 163 15.24 9.11 0.44
C LEU A 163 15.84 9.61 -0.88
N TYR A 164 15.57 10.87 -1.23
CA TYR A 164 16.14 11.48 -2.43
C TYR A 164 17.64 11.73 -2.30
N ALA A 165 18.10 12.24 -1.15
CA ALA A 165 19.52 12.44 -0.87
C ALA A 165 20.32 11.13 -1.00
N ARG A 166 19.86 10.06 -0.34
CA ARG A 166 20.49 8.73 -0.46
C ARG A 166 20.50 8.21 -1.89
N TRP A 167 19.44 8.45 -2.67
CA TRP A 167 19.40 8.05 -4.07
C TRP A 167 20.43 8.80 -4.93
N LEU A 168 20.64 10.08 -4.67
CA LEU A 168 21.68 10.87 -5.35
C LEU A 168 23.09 10.35 -5.05
N GLU A 169 23.35 9.91 -3.83
CA GLU A 169 24.64 9.33 -3.42
C GLU A 169 24.95 7.99 -4.11
N HIS A 170 23.93 7.21 -4.47
CA HIS A 170 24.08 5.86 -5.01
C HIS A 170 23.90 5.76 -6.54
N ARG A 171 23.66 6.88 -7.24
CA ARG A 171 23.40 6.91 -8.69
C ARG A 171 24.68 6.93 -9.51
#